data_AF-A0A937HV90-F1
#
_entry.id   AF-A0A937HV90-F1
#
_cell.length_a   1.000
_cell.length_b   1.000
_cell.length_c   1.000
_cell.angle_alpha   90.00
_cell.angle_beta   90.00
_cell.angle_gamma   90.00
#
_symmetry.space_group_name_H-M   'P 1'
#
loop_
_entity.id
_entity.type
_entity.pdbx_description
1 polymer ?
#
loop_
_entity_poly.entity_id
_entity_poly.type
_entity_poly.pdbx_seq_one_letter_code
_entity_poly.pdbx_strand_id
1 'polypeptide(L)' 'MSSLHLRSLQWTDDGELSAGDRWSMLTSLLPNALPEVQVELIALLERTATDQALLTPEVSVS' A
#
# COMPACT_ATOMS: atom_id res chain seq x y z
N MET A 1 21.92 -12.61 2.90
CA MET A 1 21.15 -12.06 4.04
C MET A 1 20.56 -10.76 3.54
N SER A 2 19.25 -10.73 3.30
CA SER A 2 18.56 -9.54 2.79
C SER A 2 18.79 -8.40 3.78
N SER A 3 19.36 -7.30 3.30
CA SER A 3 19.58 -6.10 4.08
C SER A 3 18.26 -5.65 4.72
N LEU A 4 18.20 -5.64 6.05
CA LEU A 4 17.11 -5.02 6.80
C LEU A 4 17.20 -3.51 6.57
N HIS A 5 16.54 -3.03 5.51
CA HIS A 5 16.38 -1.61 5.27
C HIS A 5 15.38 -1.06 6.28
N LEU A 6 15.90 -0.62 7.43
CA LEU A 6 15.15 0.16 8.42
C LEU A 6 14.73 1.46 7.76
N ARG A 7 13.46 1.51 7.36
CA ARG A 7 12.78 2.69 6.83
C ARG A 7 11.78 3.16 7.88
N SER A 8 11.80 4.46 8.17
CA SER A 8 10.75 5.09 8.97
C SER A 8 9.43 5.04 8.21
N LEU A 9 8.38 4.59 8.89
CA LEU A 9 7.02 4.69 8.38
C LEU A 9 6.52 6.12 8.60
N GLN A 10 5.99 6.72 7.55
CA GLN A 10 5.31 8.00 7.53
C GLN A 10 3.84 7.78 7.89
N TRP A 11 3.39 8.55 8.88
CA TRP A 11 2.01 8.57 9.35
C TRP A 11 1.38 9.90 8.99
N THR A 12 0.08 9.90 8.69
CA THR A 12 -0.72 11.10 8.49
C THR A 12 -1.03 11.74 9.84
N ASP A 13 -1.50 12.98 9.81
CA ASP A 13 -1.91 13.71 11.02
C ASP A 13 -3.11 13.04 11.73
N ASP A 14 -3.88 12.22 11.00
CA ASP A 14 -4.98 11.40 11.54
C ASP A 14 -4.49 10.10 12.20
N GLY A 15 -3.18 9.84 12.22
CA GLY A 15 -2.60 8.62 12.77
C GLY A 15 -2.75 7.39 11.87
N GLU A 16 -3.02 7.59 10.58
CA GLU A 16 -3.02 6.52 9.59
C GLU A 16 -1.65 6.38 8.92
N LEU A 17 -1.34 5.20 8.42
CA LEU A 17 -0.15 5.00 7.59
C LEU A 17 -0.31 5.73 6.26
N SER A 18 0.73 6.44 5.82
CA SER A 18 0.73 7.09 4.52
C SER A 18 0.42 6.08 3.40
N ALA A 19 -0.26 6.53 2.35
CA ALA A 19 -0.73 5.65 1.28
C ALA A 19 0.41 4.85 0.61
N GLY A 20 1.57 5.49 0.42
CA GLY A 20 2.77 4.85 -0.12
C GLY A 20 3.38 3.82 0.82
N ASP A 21 3.38 4.09 2.13
CA ASP A 21 3.92 3.16 3.11
C ASP A 21 3.01 1.98 3.38
N ARG A 22 1.71 2.21 3.40
CA ARG A 22 0.70 1.16 3.42
C ARG A 22 0.84 0.22 2.21
N TRP A 23 1.01 0.78 1.02
CA TRP A 23 1.22 -0.01 -0.20
C TRP A 23 2.50 -0.86 -0.14
N SER A 24 3.61 -0.24 0.26
CA SER A 24 4.90 -0.93 0.40
C SER A 24 4.84 -2.04 1.46
N MET A 25 4.10 -1.83 2.54
CA MET A 25 3.91 -2.84 3.58
C MET A 25 3.09 -4.03 3.07
N LEU A 26 1.93 -3.78 2.46
CA LEU A 26 1.05 -4.82 1.94
C LEU A 26 1.74 -5.69 0.88
N THR A 27 2.46 -5.07 -0.05
CA THR A 27 3.22 -5.77 -1.09
C THR A 27 4.38 -6.61 -0.52
N SER A 28 5.00 -6.17 0.58
CA SER A 28 6.06 -6.93 1.26
C SER A 28 5.51 -8.12 2.06
N LEU A 29 4.30 -8.01 2.61
CA LEU A 29 3.65 -9.06 3.39
C LEU A 29 3.05 -10.16 2.51
N LEU A 30 2.53 -9.80 1.34
CA LEU A 30 1.87 -10.72 0.40
C LEU A 30 2.65 -12.04 0.14
N PRO A 31 3.94 -12.03 -0.23
CA PRO A 31 4.67 -13.27 -0.52
C PRO A 31 4.88 -14.19 0.68
N ASN A 32 4.76 -13.69 1.91
CA ASN A 32 4.97 -14.45 3.15
C ASN A 32 3.67 -14.80 3.88
N ALA A 33 2.52 -14.36 3.37
CA ALA A 33 1.23 -14.62 3.98
C ALA A 33 0.72 -16.04 3.71
N LEU A 34 -0.14 -16.54 4.59
CA LEU A 34 -0.87 -17.79 4.37
C LEU A 34 -1.81 -17.65 3.17
N PRO A 35 -2.13 -18.73 2.42
CA PRO A 35 -2.93 -18.65 1.20
C PRO A 35 -4.28 -17.95 1.38
N GLU A 36 -4.97 -18.18 2.49
CA GLU A 36 -6.26 -17.56 2.79
C GLU A 36 -6.11 -16.05 3.02
N VAL A 37 -5.00 -15.66 3.66
CA VAL A 37 -4.66 -14.25 3.93
C VAL A 37 -4.16 -13.57 2.66
N GLN A 38 -3.49 -14.30 1.75
CA GLN A 38 -3.05 -13.76 0.46
C GLN A 38 -4.22 -13.28 -0.38
N VAL A 39 -5.33 -14.02 -0.41
CA VAL A 39 -6.54 -13.61 -1.15
C VAL A 39 -7.09 -12.28 -0.61
N GLU A 40 -7.19 -12.14 0.72
CA GLU A 40 -7.64 -10.91 1.36
C GLU A 40 -6.66 -9.73 1.11
N LEU A 41 -5.35 -9.99 1.16
CA LEU A 41 -4.33 -8.99 0.86
C LEU A 41 -4.37 -8.53 -0.61
N ILE A 42 -4.64 -9.43 -1.55
CA ILE A 42 -4.83 -9.10 -2.97
C ILE A 42 -6.05 -8.20 -3.14
N ALA A 43 -7.20 -8.60 -2.57
CA ALA A 43 -8.42 -7.79 -2.65
C ALA A 43 -8.23 -6.38 -2.05
N LEU A 44 -7.49 -6.29 -0.95
CA LEU A 44 -7.15 -5.01 -0.32
C LEU A 44 -6.21 -4.16 -1.20
N LEU A 45 -5.21 -4.77 -1.83
CA LEU A 45 -4.30 -4.10 -2.76
C LEU A 45 -5.06 -3.56 -3.98
N GLU A 46 -5.96 -4.35 -4.56
CA GLU A 46 -6.79 -3.94 -5.70
C GLU A 46 -7.63 -2.71 -5.35
N ARG A 47 -8.34 -2.74 -4.22
CA ARG A 47 -9.13 -1.60 -3.76
C ARG A 47 -8.27 -0.36 -3.50
N THR A 48 -7.11 -0.55 -2.87
CA THR A 48 -6.17 0.56 -2.60
C THR A 48 -5.63 1.18 -3.89
N ALA A 49 -5.35 0.37 -4.91
CA ALA A 49 -4.91 0.85 -6.21
C ALA A 49 -6.02 1.62 -6.94
N THR A 50 -7.26 1.14 -6.87
CA THR A 50 -8.42 1.84 -7.43
C THR A 50 -8.65 3.18 -6.72
N ASP A 51 -8.61 3.22 -5.40
CA ASP A 51 -8.77 4.46 -4.63
C ASP A 51 -7.67 5.47 -4.97
N GLN A 52 -6.42 5.03 -5.13
CA GLN A 52 -5.31 5.90 -5.56
C GLN A 52 -5.46 6.40 -7.00
N ALA A 53 -5.94 5.56 -7.92
CA ALA A 53 -6.21 5.95 -9.30
C ALA A 53 -7.38 6.93 -9.41
N LEU A 54 -8.38 6.83 -8.54
CA LEU A 54 -9.46 7.82 -8.43
C LEU A 54 -8.98 9.14 -7.81
N LEU A 55 -7.88 9.11 -7.03
CA LEU A 55 -7.26 10.28 -6.43
C LEU A 55 -6.23 10.97 -7.34
N THR A 56 -5.81 10.39 -8.46
CA THR A 56 -5.09 11.17 -9.47
C THR A 56 -6.08 12.18 -10.05
N PRO A 57 -5.89 13.50 -9.82
CA PRO A 57 -6.73 14.47 -10.47
C PRO A 57 -6.50 14.31 -11.96
N GLU A 58 -7.58 14.24 -12.73
CA GLU A 58 -7.56 14.55 -14.15
C GLU A 58 -7.05 15.99 -14.31
N VAL A 59 -5.74 16.20 -14.21
CA VAL A 59 -5.08 17.42 -14.64
C VAL A 59 -4.79 17.25 -16.12
N SER A 60 -5.86 17.35 -16.90
CA SER A 60 -5.79 17.78 -18.30
C SER A 60 -6.61 19.06 -18.40
N VAL A 61 -6.08 20.14 -17.84
CA VAL A 61 -6.46 21.49 -18.23
C VAL A 61 -5.75 21.79 -19.54
N SER A 62 -6.49 21.82 -20.64
CA SER A 62 -6.44 22.78 -21.77
C SER A 62 -7.14 22.19 -22.99
#